data_AF-A0A7Y4RU81-F1
#
_entry.id   AF-A0A7Y4RU81-F1
#
_cell.length_a   1.000
_cell.length_b   1.000
_cell.length_c   1.000
_cell.angle_alpha   90.00
_cell.angle_beta   90.00
_cell.angle_gamma   90.00
#
_symmetry.space_group_name_H-M   'P 1'
#
loop_
_entity.id
_entity.type
_entity.pdbx_description
1 polymer ?
#
loop_
_entity_poly.entity_id
_entity_poly.type
_entity_poly.pdbx_seq_one_letter_code
_entity_poly.pdbx_strand_id
1 'polypeptide(L)' 'MTVCVLYENGAGDVVNEVREFGGFKRDRREMAPWVASFHPEQVVMESTGKDWKSLFAALE' A
#
# COMPACT_ATOMS: atom_id res chain seq x y z
N MET A 1 -2.01 -7.16 7.11
CA MET A 1 -1.93 -5.72 6.78
C MET A 1 -2.79 -5.52 5.56
N THR A 2 -3.85 -4.72 5.70
CA THR A 2 -4.75 -4.42 4.59
C THR A 2 -4.27 -3.16 3.91
N VAL A 3 -4.15 -3.19 2.58
CA VAL A 3 -3.78 -2.04 1.77
C VAL A 3 -4.93 -1.75 0.82
N CYS A 4 -5.32 -0.48 0.75
CA CYS A 4 -6.31 0.04 -0.19
C CYS A 4 -5.61 1.07 -1.07
N VAL A 5 -5.77 0.94 -2.39
CA VAL A 5 -5.31 1.93 -3.37
C VAL A 5 -6.55 2.56 -3.98
N LEU A 6 -6.58 3.89 -4.04
CA LEU A 6 -7.55 4.69 -4.78
C LEU A 6 -6.84 5.32 -5.97
N TYR A 7 -7.36 5.14 -7.17
CA TYR A 7 -6.79 5.72 -8.38
C TYR A 7 -7.85 6.02 -9.43
N GLU A 8 -7.54 6.91 -10.36
CA GLU A 8 -8.36 7.18 -11.55
C GLU A 8 -7.92 6.25 -12.68
N ASN A 9 -8.86 5.53 -13.29
CA ASN A 9 -8.56 4.63 -14.40
C ASN A 9 -8.49 5.40 -15.74
N GLY A 10 -8.13 4.71 -16.83
CA GLY A 10 -8.05 5.33 -18.17
C GLY A 10 -9.39 5.85 -18.74
N ALA A 11 -10.52 5.57 -18.11
CA ALA A 11 -11.83 6.10 -18.45
C ALA A 11 -12.22 7.34 -17.63
N GLY A 12 -11.40 7.75 -16.65
CA GLY A 12 -11.68 8.86 -15.75
C GLY A 12 -12.50 8.47 -14.52
N ASP A 13 -12.75 7.18 -14.28
CA ASP A 13 -13.49 6.72 -13.10
C ASP A 13 -12.54 6.54 -11.91
N VAL A 14 -13.00 6.94 -10.72
CA VAL A 14 -12.31 6.62 -9.46
C VAL A 14 -12.63 5.20 -9.04
N VAL A 15 -11.60 4.37 -8.93
CA VAL A 15 -11.70 2.96 -8.55
C VAL A 15 -10.84 2.67 -7.33
N ASN A 16 -11.17 1.59 -6.62
CA ASN A 16 -10.39 1.11 -5.49
C ASN A 16 -9.94 -0.34 -5.67
N GLU A 17 -8.73 -0.65 -5.23
CA GLU A 17 -8.21 -2.01 -5.12
C GLU A 17 -7.76 -2.28 -3.69
N VAL A 18 -8.29 -3.38 -3.11
CA VAL A 18 -7.94 -3.80 -1.76
C VAL A 18 -7.22 -5.14 -1.83
N ARG A 19 -6.08 -5.22 -1.15
CA ARG A 19 -5.32 -6.46 -1.02
C ARG A 19 -4.83 -6.65 0.41
N GLU A 20 -4.92 -7.90 0.87
CA GLU A 20 -4.37 -8.31 2.15
C GLU A 20 -2.96 -8.86 1.98
N PHE A 21 -2.04 -8.37 2.81
CA PHE A 21 -0.69 -8.88 2.95
C PHE A 21 -0.51 -9.46 4.36
N GLY A 22 0.39 -10.42 4.49
CA GLY A 22 0.82 -10.90 5.80
C GLY A 22 1.52 -9.81 6.63
N GLY A 23 1.74 -10.08 7.91
CA GLY A 23 2.34 -9.12 8.86
C GLY A 23 3.87 -9.12 8.92
N PHE A 24 4.54 -10.05 8.23
CA PHE A 24 5.98 -10.27 8.38
C PHE A 24 6.80 -9.47 7.36
N LYS A 25 8.12 -9.35 7.60
CA LYS A 25 9.05 -8.65 6.70
C LYS A 25 8.99 -9.16 5.25
N ARG A 26 8.78 -10.46 5.04
CA ARG A 26 8.68 -11.06 3.71
C ARG A 26 7.44 -10.54 2.96
N ASP A 27 6.31 -10.48 3.65
CA ASP A 27 5.04 -10.05 3.04
C ASP A 27 5.08 -8.57 2.61
N ARG A 28 5.92 -7.76 3.27
CA ARG A 28 6.19 -6.38 2.84
C ARG A 28 6.97 -6.28 1.53
N ARG A 29 7.83 -7.25 1.23
CA ARG A 29 8.56 -7.29 -0.06
C ARG A 29 7.64 -7.61 -1.23
N GLU A 30 6.54 -8.33 -0.99
CA GLU A 30 5.52 -8.58 -2.01
C GLU A 30 4.55 -7.39 -2.11
N MET A 31 4.29 -6.70 -1.00
CA MET A 31 3.49 -5.48 -1.01
C MET A 31 4.14 -4.34 -1.79
N ALA A 32 5.44 -4.08 -1.59
CA ALA A 32 6.14 -2.97 -2.20
C ALA A 32 5.98 -2.87 -3.75
N PRO A 33 6.27 -3.92 -4.55
CA PRO A 33 6.12 -3.84 -6.00
C PRO A 33 4.66 -3.70 -6.43
N TRP A 34 3.70 -4.25 -5.67
CA TRP A 34 2.28 -4.10 -5.97
C TRP A 34 1.80 -2.66 -5.72
N VAL A 35 2.20 -2.02 -4.63
CA VAL A 35 1.87 -0.61 -4.39
C VAL A 35 2.57 0.29 -5.42
N ALA A 36 3.83 0.00 -5.75
CA ALA A 36 4.61 0.79 -6.70
C ALA A 36 4.03 0.78 -8.12
N SER A 37 3.35 -0.29 -8.55
CA SER A 37 2.75 -0.36 -9.90
C SER A 37 1.61 0.63 -10.12
N PHE A 38 1.06 1.22 -9.07
CA PHE A 38 0.02 2.26 -9.17
C PHE A 38 0.59 3.68 -9.26
N HIS A 39 1.92 3.85 -9.15
CA HIS A 39 2.58 5.17 -9.14
C HIS A 39 1.90 6.17 -8.18
N PRO A 40 1.69 5.82 -6.90
CA PRO A 40 0.89 6.64 -6.00
C PRO A 40 1.56 8.00 -5.73
N GLU A 41 0.78 9.07 -5.83
CA GLU A 41 1.23 10.42 -5.45
C GLU A 41 1.31 10.59 -3.93
N GLN A 42 0.45 9.89 -3.19
CA GLN A 42 0.37 9.95 -1.74
C GLN A 42 0.19 8.56 -1.15
N VAL A 43 0.96 8.26 -0.09
CA VAL A 43 0.82 7.05 0.70
C VAL A 43 0.53 7.45 2.14
N VAL A 44 -0.62 7.03 2.65
CA VAL A 44 -1.01 7.20 4.05
C VAL A 44 -1.00 5.86 4.75
N MET A 45 -0.65 5.85 6.04
CA MET A 45 -0.65 4.64 6.85
C MET A 45 -1.42 4.90 8.13
N GLU A 46 -2.45 4.09 8.37
CA GLU A 46 -3.16 4.05 9.64
C GLU A 46 -2.70 2.82 10.44
N SER A 47 -2.42 3.01 11.74
CA SER A 47 -2.03 1.93 12.63
C SER A 47 -2.72 2.09 13.98
N THR A 48 -3.11 0.98 14.59
CA THR A 48 -3.70 0.94 15.95
C THR A 48 -2.68 1.17 17.08
N GLY A 49 -1.42 1.48 16.75
CA GLY A 49 -0.52 2.18 17.68
C GLY A 49 0.44 1.33 18.53
N LYS A 50 0.60 0.02 18.27
CA LYS A 50 1.51 -0.82 19.10
C LYS A 50 2.90 -1.09 18.49
N ASP A 51 3.03 -1.10 17.16
CA ASP A 51 4.29 -1.41 16.46
C ASP A 51 4.44 -0.57 15.17
N TRP A 52 4.77 0.71 15.33
CA TRP A 52 4.95 1.60 14.18
C TRP A 52 6.23 1.24 13.41
N LYS A 53 6.08 0.93 12.11
CA LYS A 53 7.19 0.79 11.16
C LYS A 53 6.79 1.52 9.89
N SER A 54 7.54 2.55 9.51
CA SER A 54 7.31 3.31 8.27
C SER A 54 7.26 2.36 7.07
N LEU A 55 6.18 2.45 6.29
CA LEU A 55 6.04 1.76 5.00
C LEU A 55 6.93 2.41 3.94
N PHE A 56 7.11 3.74 4.00
CA PHE A 56 8.02 4.47 3.11
C PHE A 56 9.46 3.95 3.24
N ALA A 57 9.93 3.68 4.46
CA ALA A 57 11.25 3.09 4.70
C ALA A 57 11.39 1.64 4.17
N ALA A 58 10.31 1.01 3.71
CA ALA A 58 10.34 -0.29 3.04
C ALA A 58 10.31 -0.18 1.51
N LEU A 59 10.18 1.05 0.97
CA LEU A 59 10.19 1.34 -0.46
C LEU A 59 11.57 1.81 -0.96
N GLU A 60 12.52 2.11 -0.07
CA GLU A 60 13.94 2.35 -0.37
C GLU A 60 14.79 1.07 -0.38
#